data_AF-A0A9Q9CBI8-F1
#
_entry.id   AF-A0A9Q9CBI8-F1
#
_cell.length_a   1.000
_cell.length_b   1.000
_cell.length_c   1.000
_cell.angle_alpha   90.00
_cell.angle_beta   90.00
_cell.angle_gamma   90.00
#
_symmetry.space_group_name_H-M   'P 1'
#
loop_
_entity.id
_entity.type
_entity.pdbx_description
1 polymer ?
#
loop_
_entity_poly.entity_id
_entity_poly.type
_entity_poly.pdbx_seq_one_letter_code
_entity_poly.pdbx_strand_id
1 'polypeptide(L)'
;MLWILSVLLDIIVALKLDSIDRSVSRVNNTTYKNLEALVSKDSYSLVKTKDLGEFHSKSKCTLLSCLVKKKSIFNEEHINLLEIREAYTGFKTGDGSAKIWKKIWEISNEDPLLPTLVSGLQFSILTHLSSFHKKFFGTYFPNPTLFGKRFQDKHRLNFYLTYLLVRNCVGSITIGEREMDEGLSIITQTIKSQGSTDWVKQSVDLEKTIQRVEEMARLLKHINCEKCQLWGTIQLNGLRAALKVFSGSTNLERLERFFLINLFMRLSVSVRENIKLRRYRIPLLVTASLYWVEILSFVTSLMAIFLMSRIRNKFKSRIALKSCM
;
A
#
# COMPACT_ATOMS: atom_id res chain seq x y z
N MET A 1 22.87 20.08 18.33
CA MET A 1 23.01 19.09 17.23
C MET A 1 21.68 18.67 16.61
N LEU A 2 20.58 18.54 17.38
CA LEU A 2 19.23 18.25 16.84
C LEU A 2 18.58 19.44 16.09
N TRP A 3 18.91 20.68 16.47
CA TRP A 3 18.36 21.89 15.86
C TRP A 3 18.89 22.17 14.43
N ILE A 4 20.16 21.87 14.17
CA ILE A 4 20.78 22.00 12.84
C ILE A 4 20.20 20.97 11.86
N LEU A 5 19.79 19.80 12.36
CA LEU A 5 19.12 18.77 11.57
C LEU A 5 17.70 19.18 11.14
N SER A 6 17.00 19.99 11.94
CA SER A 6 15.65 20.47 11.59
C SER A 6 15.70 21.59 10.56
N VAL A 7 16.65 22.53 10.68
CA VAL A 7 16.83 23.64 9.73
C VAL A 7 17.31 23.16 8.36
N LEU A 8 18.15 22.13 8.30
CA LEU A 8 18.53 21.48 7.03
C LEU A 8 17.37 20.70 6.39
N LEU A 9 16.40 20.22 7.18
CA LEU A 9 15.21 19.52 6.66
C LEU A 9 14.26 20.49 5.95
N ASP A 10 14.15 21.73 6.44
CA ASP A 10 13.24 22.75 5.91
C ASP A 10 13.74 23.35 4.57
N ILE A 11 15.05 23.35 4.31
CA ILE A 11 15.62 23.78 3.01
C ILE A 11 15.35 22.74 1.89
N ILE A 12 14.96 21.51 2.24
CA ILE A 12 14.75 20.38 1.33
C ILE A 12 13.31 20.30 0.78
N VAL A 13 12.38 21.13 1.28
CA VAL A 13 10.94 21.03 0.98
C VAL A 13 10.43 22.30 0.30
N ALA A 14 10.24 22.24 -1.02
CA ALA A 14 9.48 23.28 -1.73
C ALA A 14 8.91 22.74 -3.05
N LEU A 15 7.91 21.85 -2.96
CA LEU A 15 6.98 21.64 -4.08
C LEU A 15 5.80 22.58 -3.90
N LYS A 16 5.54 23.43 -4.89
CA LYS A 16 4.29 24.20 -4.98
C LYS A 16 3.18 23.22 -5.32
N LEU A 17 2.31 22.89 -4.35
CA LEU A 17 1.14 22.05 -4.63
C LEU A 17 0.30 22.71 -5.72
N ASP A 18 -0.04 21.96 -6.75
CA ASP A 18 -0.99 22.42 -7.74
C ASP A 18 -2.42 22.50 -7.15
N SER A 19 -3.35 23.08 -7.90
CA SER A 19 -4.75 23.21 -7.46
C SER A 19 -5.43 21.85 -7.29
N ILE A 20 -5.09 20.86 -8.12
CA ILE A 20 -5.66 19.52 -8.11
C ILE A 20 -5.26 18.79 -6.82
N ASP A 21 -3.97 18.80 -6.47
CA ASP A 21 -3.44 18.20 -5.25
C ASP A 21 -4.11 18.79 -4.01
N ARG A 22 -4.30 20.12 -3.98
CA ARG A 22 -5.01 20.79 -2.87
C ARG A 22 -6.46 20.35 -2.77
N SER A 23 -7.16 20.25 -3.90
CA SER A 23 -8.56 19.84 -3.95
C SER A 23 -8.73 18.39 -3.46
N VAL A 24 -7.98 17.45 -4.06
CA VAL A 24 -8.07 16.02 -3.71
C VAL A 24 -7.60 15.77 -2.27
N SER A 25 -6.55 16.45 -1.81
CA SER A 25 -6.09 16.37 -0.42
C SER A 25 -7.15 16.86 0.56
N ARG A 26 -7.83 17.99 0.26
CA ARG A 26 -8.93 18.50 1.09
C ARG A 26 -10.06 17.47 1.21
N VAL A 27 -10.48 16.90 0.08
CA VAL A 27 -11.53 15.87 0.05
C VAL A 27 -11.10 14.60 0.79
N ASN A 28 -9.84 14.19 0.67
CA ASN A 28 -9.32 13.02 1.39
C ASN A 28 -9.29 13.23 2.90
N ASN A 29 -8.89 14.43 3.35
CA ASN A 29 -8.76 14.74 4.77
C ASN A 29 -10.10 14.68 5.53
N THR A 30 -11.24 14.86 4.87
CA THR A 30 -12.54 14.82 5.53
C THR A 30 -12.98 13.41 5.92
N THR A 31 -12.46 12.38 5.26
CA THR A 31 -12.81 10.98 5.53
C THR A 31 -11.65 10.17 6.10
N TYR A 32 -10.40 10.62 5.91
CA TYR A 32 -9.20 9.84 6.22
C TYR A 32 -9.19 9.27 7.64
N LYS A 33 -9.51 10.08 8.66
CA LYS A 33 -9.41 9.66 10.06
C LYS A 33 -10.47 8.62 10.44
N ASN A 34 -11.70 8.83 9.98
CA ASN A 34 -12.77 7.86 10.19
C ASN A 34 -12.52 6.57 9.41
N LEU A 35 -11.96 6.67 8.20
CA LEU A 35 -11.57 5.53 7.40
C LEU A 35 -10.43 4.74 8.05
N GLU A 36 -9.41 5.40 8.58
CA GLU A 36 -8.30 4.81 9.33
C GLU A 36 -8.79 4.08 10.58
N ALA A 37 -9.74 4.65 11.32
CA ALA A 37 -10.38 4.01 12.45
C ALA A 37 -11.23 2.79 12.03
N LEU A 38 -12.00 2.91 10.93
CA LEU A 38 -12.84 1.84 10.41
C LEU A 38 -12.02 0.61 10.01
N VAL A 39 -10.95 0.79 9.24
CA VAL A 39 -10.09 -0.33 8.79
C VAL A 39 -9.29 -0.96 9.92
N SER A 40 -9.24 -0.34 11.09
CA SER A 40 -8.59 -0.88 12.28
C SER A 40 -9.50 -1.86 13.05
N LYS A 41 -10.81 -1.88 12.77
CA LYS A 41 -11.74 -2.86 13.35
C LYS A 41 -11.50 -4.24 12.74
N ASP A 42 -11.76 -5.31 13.50
CA ASP A 42 -11.62 -6.70 13.05
C ASP A 42 -12.44 -7.00 11.79
N SER A 43 -13.61 -6.36 11.64
CA SER A 43 -14.47 -6.46 10.46
C SER A 43 -13.81 -6.03 9.15
N TYR A 44 -12.74 -5.23 9.21
CA TYR A 44 -12.01 -4.70 8.06
C TYR A 44 -10.50 -4.96 8.11
N SER A 45 -9.96 -5.45 9.22
CA SER A 45 -8.54 -5.80 9.35
C SER A 45 -8.26 -7.30 9.31
N LEU A 46 -9.23 -8.16 9.63
CA LEU A 46 -9.07 -9.61 9.61
C LEU A 46 -9.77 -10.20 8.38
N VAL A 47 -9.02 -10.99 7.61
CA VAL A 47 -9.55 -11.69 6.42
C VAL A 47 -9.14 -13.15 6.45
N LYS A 48 -10.04 -14.05 6.04
CA LYS A 48 -9.74 -15.48 5.96
C LYS A 48 -8.85 -15.73 4.75
N THR A 49 -7.88 -16.61 4.88
CA THR A 49 -6.98 -16.97 3.76
C THR A 49 -7.75 -17.56 2.59
N LYS A 50 -8.79 -18.36 2.86
CA LYS A 50 -9.65 -18.97 1.83
C LYS A 50 -10.37 -17.95 0.95
N ASP A 51 -10.70 -16.77 1.52
CA ASP A 51 -11.40 -15.69 0.81
C ASP A 51 -10.47 -14.93 -0.17
N LEU A 52 -9.16 -15.18 -0.10
CA LEU A 52 -8.12 -14.54 -0.91
C LEU A 52 -7.59 -15.45 -2.02
N GLY A 53 -8.05 -16.70 -2.08
CA GLY A 53 -7.57 -17.74 -2.99
C GLY A 53 -6.29 -18.44 -2.50
N GLU A 54 -5.75 -19.30 -3.36
CA GLU A 54 -4.57 -20.11 -3.03
C GLU A 54 -3.28 -19.28 -3.10
N PHE A 55 -2.47 -19.35 -2.03
CA PHE A 55 -1.12 -18.80 -2.00
C PHE A 55 -0.12 -19.90 -2.33
N HIS A 56 0.50 -19.83 -3.52
CA HIS A 56 1.57 -20.75 -3.88
C HIS A 56 2.91 -20.25 -3.32
N SER A 57 3.45 -20.93 -2.31
CA SER A 57 4.79 -20.66 -1.82
C SER A 57 5.82 -21.17 -2.82
N LYS A 58 6.30 -20.30 -3.71
CA LYS A 58 7.53 -20.53 -4.47
C LYS A 58 8.52 -19.42 -4.16
N SER A 59 9.52 -19.77 -3.37
CA SER A 59 10.58 -18.92 -2.82
C SER A 59 11.41 -18.23 -3.93
N LYS A 60 11.03 -17.01 -4.31
CA LYS A 60 11.89 -16.09 -5.09
C LYS A 60 11.93 -14.66 -4.54
N CYS A 61 11.42 -14.45 -3.35
CA CYS A 61 11.56 -13.18 -2.65
C CYS A 61 12.77 -13.17 -1.72
N THR A 62 13.29 -11.98 -1.38
CA THR A 62 14.19 -11.85 -0.23
C THR A 62 13.46 -12.40 1.00
N LEU A 63 14.03 -13.44 1.62
CA LEU A 63 13.38 -14.46 2.47
C LEU A 63 12.35 -14.00 3.52
N LEU A 64 12.32 -12.72 3.93
CA LEU A 64 11.42 -12.20 4.97
C LEU A 64 10.55 -11.02 4.53
N SER A 65 10.84 -10.37 3.39
CA SER A 65 10.15 -9.13 3.01
C SER A 65 8.78 -9.39 2.36
N CYS A 66 8.57 -10.55 1.74
CA CYS A 66 7.33 -10.92 1.05
C CYS A 66 6.36 -11.79 1.86
N LEU A 67 6.79 -12.35 3.00
CA LEU A 67 6.00 -13.34 3.73
C LEU A 67 4.80 -12.72 4.45
N VAL A 68 3.67 -13.43 4.39
CA VAL A 68 2.43 -13.06 5.06
C VAL A 68 2.28 -13.91 6.32
N LYS A 69 2.14 -13.26 7.48
CA LYS A 69 1.89 -13.97 8.74
C LYS A 69 0.43 -14.39 8.82
N LYS A 70 0.18 -15.70 8.95
CA LYS A 70 -1.14 -16.30 9.13
C LYS A 70 -1.34 -16.68 10.59
N LYS A 71 -2.53 -16.44 11.13
CA LYS A 71 -2.93 -16.85 12.49
C LYS A 71 -4.13 -17.78 12.39
N SER A 72 -4.08 -18.92 13.07
CA SER A 72 -5.25 -19.80 13.20
C SER A 72 -6.18 -19.26 14.28
N ILE A 73 -7.43 -19.02 13.94
CA ILE A 73 -8.50 -18.58 14.84
C ILE A 73 -9.68 -19.53 14.61
N PHE A 74 -10.09 -20.29 15.62
CA PHE A 74 -11.17 -21.29 15.52
C PHE A 74 -11.03 -22.25 14.31
N ASN A 75 -9.83 -22.79 14.07
CA ASN A 75 -9.50 -23.67 12.94
C ASN A 75 -9.60 -23.03 11.54
N GLU A 76 -9.77 -21.71 11.46
CA GLU A 76 -9.68 -20.96 10.21
C GLU A 76 -8.44 -20.07 10.21
N GLU A 77 -7.65 -20.15 9.14
CA GLU A 77 -6.50 -19.27 8.96
C GLU A 77 -6.94 -17.85 8.57
N HIS A 78 -6.47 -16.88 9.33
CA HIS A 78 -6.72 -15.46 9.13
C HIS A 78 -5.41 -14.69 8.90
N ILE A 79 -5.53 -13.61 8.15
CA ILE A 79 -4.48 -12.62 7.94
C ILE A 79 -4.94 -11.30 8.57
N ASN A 80 -4.10 -10.70 9.41
CA ASN A 80 -4.34 -9.38 9.97
C ASN A 80 -3.61 -8.32 9.14
N LEU A 81 -4.38 -7.48 8.44
CA LEU A 81 -3.88 -6.42 7.57
C LEU A 81 -3.12 -5.32 8.32
N LEU A 82 -3.35 -5.14 9.63
CA LEU A 82 -2.61 -4.17 10.45
C LEU A 82 -1.15 -4.58 10.66
N GLU A 83 -0.87 -5.89 10.64
CA GLU A 83 0.49 -6.42 10.74
C GLU A 83 1.23 -6.39 9.39
N ILE A 84 0.51 -6.22 8.28
CA ILE A 84 1.03 -6.42 6.92
C ILE A 84 0.81 -5.18 6.07
N ARG A 85 1.73 -4.23 6.13
CA ARG A 85 1.69 -3.06 5.25
C ARG A 85 2.03 -3.41 3.79
N GLU A 86 1.31 -2.81 2.84
CA GLU A 86 1.72 -2.74 1.44
C GLU A 86 3.00 -1.90 1.33
N ALA A 87 4.11 -2.54 1.03
CA ALA A 87 5.44 -1.97 1.15
C ALA A 87 6.38 -2.62 0.14
N TYR A 88 7.56 -2.03 -0.07
CA TYR A 88 8.54 -2.60 -0.98
C TYR A 88 8.98 -4.00 -0.51
N THR A 89 8.82 -4.97 -1.40
CA THR A 89 9.15 -6.39 -1.14
C THR A 89 10.39 -6.86 -1.90
N GLY A 90 10.97 -6.02 -2.76
CA GLY A 90 12.04 -6.43 -3.66
C GLY A 90 11.59 -7.35 -4.80
N PHE A 91 10.29 -7.63 -4.96
CA PHE A 91 9.74 -8.36 -6.11
C PHE A 91 9.94 -7.52 -7.39
N LYS A 92 10.76 -8.02 -8.32
CA LYS A 92 11.23 -7.26 -9.50
C LYS A 92 10.67 -7.81 -10.81
N THR A 93 10.92 -7.06 -11.89
CA THR A 93 10.54 -7.36 -13.28
C THR A 93 10.93 -8.78 -13.70
N GLY A 94 12.12 -9.27 -13.29
CA GLY A 94 12.62 -10.62 -13.60
C GLY A 94 11.94 -11.76 -12.83
N ASP A 95 11.18 -11.45 -11.77
CA ASP A 95 10.55 -12.46 -10.90
C ASP A 95 9.13 -12.85 -11.37
N GLY A 96 8.73 -12.40 -12.56
CA GLY A 96 7.43 -12.66 -13.18
C GLY A 96 6.43 -11.50 -13.07
N SER A 97 6.73 -10.46 -12.27
CA SER A 97 5.86 -9.28 -12.10
C SER A 97 5.52 -8.58 -13.42
N ALA A 98 6.49 -8.46 -14.33
CA ALA A 98 6.32 -7.81 -15.62
C ALA A 98 5.33 -8.55 -16.51
N LYS A 99 5.38 -9.89 -16.47
CA LYS A 99 4.47 -10.75 -17.24
C LYS A 99 3.03 -10.62 -16.75
N ILE A 100 2.83 -10.54 -15.44
CA ILE A 100 1.50 -10.33 -14.86
C ILE A 100 0.97 -8.95 -15.21
N TRP A 101 1.76 -7.89 -15.05
CA TRP A 101 1.36 -6.55 -15.45
C TRP A 101 1.04 -6.46 -16.95
N LYS A 102 1.84 -7.10 -17.82
CA LYS A 102 1.56 -7.15 -19.25
C LYS A 102 0.16 -7.71 -19.53
N LYS A 103 -0.17 -8.85 -18.92
CA LYS A 103 -1.50 -9.47 -19.06
C LYS A 103 -2.63 -8.61 -18.51
N ILE A 104 -2.44 -7.97 -17.35
CA ILE A 104 -3.42 -7.03 -16.80
C ILE A 104 -3.67 -5.88 -17.78
N TRP A 105 -2.62 -5.33 -18.39
CA TRP A 105 -2.74 -4.27 -19.39
C TRP A 105 -3.37 -4.74 -20.70
N GLU A 106 -3.08 -5.96 -21.16
CA GLU A 106 -3.74 -6.58 -22.33
C GLU A 106 -5.27 -6.62 -22.11
N ILE A 107 -5.73 -7.18 -20.98
CA ILE A 107 -7.16 -7.22 -20.63
C ILE A 107 -7.73 -5.80 -20.48
N SER A 108 -6.98 -4.91 -19.84
CA SER A 108 -7.41 -3.54 -19.57
C SER A 108 -7.64 -2.74 -20.86
N ASN A 109 -6.82 -2.94 -21.88
CA ASN A 109 -6.88 -2.17 -23.12
C ASN A 109 -8.09 -2.52 -24.00
N GLU A 110 -8.80 -3.61 -23.69
CA GLU A 110 -10.04 -3.97 -24.38
C GLU A 110 -11.27 -3.23 -23.84
N ASP A 111 -11.08 -2.36 -22.85
CA ASP A 111 -12.12 -1.63 -22.15
C ASP A 111 -11.80 -0.12 -22.16
N PRO A 112 -12.78 0.78 -22.38
CA PRO A 112 -12.52 2.22 -22.40
C PRO A 112 -12.20 2.80 -21.01
N LEU A 113 -12.68 2.19 -19.92
CA LEU A 113 -12.56 2.70 -18.56
C LEU A 113 -11.34 2.10 -17.85
N LEU A 114 -11.08 0.80 -18.02
CA LEU A 114 -10.03 0.10 -17.27
C LEU A 114 -8.61 0.68 -17.42
N PRO A 115 -8.15 1.21 -18.57
CA PRO A 115 -6.79 1.76 -18.68
C PRO A 115 -6.56 2.90 -17.69
N THR A 116 -7.59 3.69 -17.40
CA THR A 116 -7.54 4.73 -16.37
C THR A 116 -7.47 4.12 -14.97
N LEU A 117 -8.34 3.15 -14.68
CA LEU A 117 -8.42 2.53 -13.35
C LEU A 117 -7.16 1.72 -13.01
N VAL A 118 -6.67 0.91 -13.95
CA VAL A 118 -5.43 0.13 -13.82
C VAL A 118 -4.22 1.04 -13.68
N SER A 119 -4.12 2.11 -14.48
CA SER A 119 -3.08 3.14 -14.31
C SER A 119 -3.10 3.73 -12.89
N GLY A 120 -4.28 4.03 -12.36
CA GLY A 120 -4.44 4.57 -11.01
C GLY A 120 -4.05 3.59 -9.90
N LEU A 121 -4.45 2.31 -10.02
CA LEU A 121 -4.01 1.25 -9.11
C LEU A 121 -2.49 1.07 -9.15
N GLN A 122 -1.91 1.02 -10.35
CA GLN A 122 -0.46 0.87 -10.51
C GLN A 122 0.31 2.06 -9.92
N PHE A 123 -0.20 3.28 -10.07
CA PHE A 123 0.35 4.47 -9.43
C PHE A 123 0.22 4.43 -7.91
N SER A 124 -0.92 3.96 -7.38
CA SER A 124 -1.11 3.74 -5.94
C SER A 124 -0.07 2.75 -5.40
N ILE A 125 0.10 1.59 -6.04
CA ILE A 125 1.11 0.59 -5.66
C ILE A 125 2.50 1.23 -5.67
N LEU A 126 2.90 1.92 -6.74
CA LEU A 126 4.18 2.63 -6.81
C LEU A 126 4.37 3.60 -5.62
N THR A 127 3.32 4.31 -5.25
CA THR A 127 3.32 5.26 -4.12
C THR A 127 3.58 4.53 -2.80
N HIS A 128 2.90 3.41 -2.53
CA HIS A 128 3.13 2.58 -1.34
C HIS A 128 4.54 2.00 -1.31
N LEU A 129 5.01 1.39 -2.40
CA LEU A 129 6.37 0.83 -2.49
C LEU A 129 7.46 1.90 -2.28
N SER A 130 7.21 3.13 -2.73
CA SER A 130 8.16 4.23 -2.58
C SER A 130 8.09 4.86 -1.19
N SER A 131 6.91 4.97 -0.58
CA SER A 131 6.75 5.59 0.75
C SER A 131 7.18 4.64 1.87
N PHE A 132 6.90 3.35 1.68
CA PHE A 132 7.17 2.28 2.63
C PHE A 132 8.27 1.37 2.07
N HIS A 133 9.43 1.97 1.78
CA HIS A 133 10.48 1.30 1.02
C HIS A 133 11.35 0.37 1.87
N LYS A 134 11.83 0.85 3.02
CA LYS A 134 12.61 0.04 3.96
C LYS A 134 12.06 0.19 5.36
N LYS A 135 12.03 -0.90 6.13
CA LYS A 135 11.61 -0.89 7.54
C LYS A 135 12.83 -1.03 8.43
N PHE A 136 13.05 -0.06 9.31
CA PHE A 136 14.15 -0.06 10.27
C PHE A 136 13.62 0.38 11.65
N PHE A 137 13.92 -0.41 12.69
CA PHE A 137 13.37 -0.25 14.05
C PHE A 137 11.85 0.03 14.09
N GLY A 138 11.06 -0.72 13.32
CA GLY A 138 9.61 -0.56 13.28
C GLY A 138 9.10 0.55 12.35
N THR A 139 9.96 1.49 11.96
CA THR A 139 9.61 2.66 11.13
C THR A 139 9.92 2.43 9.67
N TYR A 140 9.04 2.89 8.80
CA TYR A 140 9.27 2.87 7.35
C TYR A 140 9.95 4.13 6.86
N PHE A 141 10.91 3.95 5.97
CA PHE A 141 11.66 5.02 5.32
C PHE A 141 11.32 5.08 3.82
N PRO A 142 11.09 6.28 3.27
CA PRO A 142 10.69 6.45 1.88
C PRO A 142 11.89 6.49 0.92
N ASN A 143 11.69 6.06 -0.33
CA ASN A 143 12.63 6.19 -1.43
C ASN A 143 12.06 7.12 -2.50
N PRO A 144 12.23 8.44 -2.37
CA PRO A 144 11.71 9.40 -3.33
C PRO A 144 12.40 9.32 -4.70
N THR A 145 13.63 8.79 -4.77
CA THR A 145 14.29 8.54 -6.06
C THR A 145 13.59 7.45 -6.87
N LEU A 146 13.14 6.36 -6.22
CA LEU A 146 12.34 5.33 -6.87
C LEU A 146 11.02 5.90 -7.41
N PHE A 147 10.35 6.73 -6.61
CA PHE A 147 9.12 7.41 -7.03
C PHE A 147 9.36 8.31 -8.24
N GLY A 148 10.34 9.22 -8.16
CA GLY A 148 10.66 10.18 -9.21
C GLY A 148 11.03 9.53 -10.54
N LYS A 149 11.74 8.39 -10.53
CA LYS A 149 12.09 7.64 -11.75
C LYS A 149 10.89 7.05 -12.50
N ARG A 150 9.78 6.81 -11.82
CA ARG A 150 8.59 6.14 -12.37
C ARG A 150 7.36 7.04 -12.39
N PHE A 151 7.46 8.24 -11.82
CA PHE A 151 6.38 9.20 -11.77
C PHE A 151 6.10 9.73 -13.18
N GLN A 152 4.82 9.77 -13.54
CA GLN A 152 4.35 10.54 -14.68
C GLN A 152 3.04 11.22 -14.29
N ASP A 153 2.85 12.46 -14.73
CA ASP A 153 1.70 13.25 -14.33
C ASP A 153 0.38 12.65 -14.84
N LYS A 154 0.38 12.06 -16.04
CA LYS A 154 -0.75 11.30 -16.58
C LYS A 154 -1.20 10.18 -15.64
N HIS A 155 -0.27 9.42 -15.06
CA HIS A 155 -0.60 8.35 -14.11
C HIS A 155 -1.15 8.91 -12.78
N ARG A 156 -0.65 10.08 -12.34
CA ARG A 156 -1.21 10.79 -11.17
C ARG A 156 -2.65 11.21 -11.40
N LEU A 157 -2.97 11.78 -12.57
CA LEU A 157 -4.33 12.18 -12.91
C LEU A 157 -5.26 10.96 -12.98
N ASN A 158 -4.81 9.87 -13.61
CA ASN A 158 -5.57 8.60 -13.63
C ASN A 158 -5.77 8.04 -12.22
N PHE A 159 -4.79 8.19 -11.33
CA PHE A 159 -4.94 7.83 -9.92
C PHE A 159 -6.00 8.67 -9.20
N TYR A 160 -6.01 10.00 -9.39
CA TYR A 160 -7.04 10.84 -8.78
C TYR A 160 -8.43 10.55 -9.30
N LEU A 161 -8.55 10.27 -10.59
CA LEU A 161 -9.75 9.70 -11.15
C LEU A 161 -10.10 8.42 -10.36
N THR A 162 -9.26 7.39 -10.39
CA THR A 162 -9.55 6.11 -9.72
C THR A 162 -9.98 6.28 -8.25
N TYR A 163 -9.31 7.16 -7.50
CA TYR A 163 -9.66 7.53 -6.13
C TYR A 163 -11.05 8.16 -6.01
N LEU A 164 -11.40 9.11 -6.87
CA LEU A 164 -12.71 9.78 -6.84
C LEU A 164 -13.85 8.83 -7.22
N LEU A 165 -13.66 7.93 -8.19
CA LEU A 165 -14.64 6.88 -8.51
C LEU A 165 -14.89 5.98 -7.29
N VAL A 166 -13.83 5.44 -6.70
CA VAL A 166 -13.94 4.57 -5.52
C VAL A 166 -14.58 5.30 -4.34
N ARG A 167 -14.19 6.55 -4.09
CA ARG A 167 -14.80 7.40 -3.06
C ARG A 167 -16.31 7.54 -3.30
N ASN A 168 -16.74 7.88 -4.51
CA ASN A 168 -18.15 8.05 -4.81
C ASN A 168 -18.92 6.74 -4.66
N CYS A 169 -18.33 5.61 -5.07
CA CYS A 169 -18.92 4.28 -4.85
C CYS A 169 -19.09 3.99 -3.35
N VAL A 170 -18.10 4.29 -2.51
CA VAL A 170 -18.23 4.16 -1.04
C VAL A 170 -19.37 5.03 -0.52
N GLY A 171 -19.51 6.26 -1.00
CA GLY A 171 -20.62 7.15 -0.65
C GLY A 171 -22.00 6.60 -1.04
N SER A 172 -22.10 5.77 -2.08
CA SER A 172 -23.35 5.22 -2.59
C SER A 172 -23.78 3.89 -1.95
N ILE A 173 -22.94 3.28 -1.11
CA ILE A 173 -23.28 2.03 -0.42
C ILE A 173 -24.50 2.25 0.49
N THR A 174 -25.45 1.32 0.43
CA THR A 174 -26.54 1.21 1.41
C THR A 174 -26.13 0.24 2.52
N ILE A 175 -26.32 0.63 3.78
CA ILE A 175 -26.04 -0.21 4.94
C ILE A 175 -27.40 -0.65 5.50
N GLY A 176 -27.68 -1.96 5.47
CA GLY A 176 -28.90 -2.49 6.08
C GLY A 176 -28.90 -2.30 7.60
N GLU A 177 -30.08 -2.10 8.21
CA GLU A 177 -30.23 -1.81 9.64
C GLU A 177 -29.56 -2.85 10.56
N ARG A 178 -29.51 -4.12 10.14
CA ARG A 178 -28.91 -5.23 10.90
C ARG A 178 -27.38 -5.33 10.81
N GLU A 179 -26.77 -4.61 9.86
CA GLU A 179 -25.32 -4.59 9.62
C GLU A 179 -24.71 -3.18 9.81
N MET A 180 -25.38 -2.34 10.60
CA MET A 180 -25.02 -0.94 10.77
C MET A 180 -23.64 -0.79 11.43
N ASP A 181 -22.60 -0.55 10.62
CA ASP A 181 -21.30 -0.08 11.09
C ASP A 181 -21.34 1.44 11.16
N GLU A 182 -21.42 1.98 12.38
CA GLU A 182 -21.44 3.43 12.65
C GLU A 182 -20.29 4.17 11.96
N GLY A 183 -19.09 3.57 11.92
CA GLY A 183 -17.93 4.18 11.28
C GLY A 183 -18.09 4.27 9.77
N LEU A 184 -18.68 3.26 9.15
CA LEU A 184 -19.00 3.29 7.72
C LEU A 184 -20.12 4.31 7.43
N SER A 185 -21.16 4.37 8.26
CA SER A 185 -22.26 5.34 8.11
C SER A 185 -21.74 6.78 8.12
N ILE A 186 -20.85 7.12 9.06
CA ILE A 186 -20.22 8.44 9.13
C ILE A 186 -19.47 8.76 7.82
N ILE A 187 -18.70 7.81 7.30
CA ILE A 187 -17.94 8.00 6.04
C ILE A 187 -18.89 8.19 4.86
N THR A 188 -19.91 7.35 4.71
CA THR A 188 -20.84 7.45 3.57
C THR A 188 -21.63 8.75 3.62
N GLN A 189 -22.13 9.16 4.79
CA GLN A 189 -22.81 10.44 4.98
C GLN A 189 -21.89 11.63 4.68
N THR A 190 -20.63 11.59 5.15
CA THR A 190 -19.63 12.64 4.85
C THR A 190 -19.37 12.75 3.35
N ILE A 191 -19.31 11.62 2.63
CA ILE A 191 -19.12 11.63 1.17
C ILE A 191 -20.35 12.20 0.48
N LYS A 192 -21.55 11.78 0.88
CA LYS A 192 -22.84 12.27 0.33
C LYS A 192 -23.00 13.78 0.53
N SER A 193 -22.69 14.30 1.71
CA SER A 193 -22.84 15.74 2.03
C SER A 193 -21.89 16.63 1.23
N GLN A 194 -20.79 16.08 0.73
CA GLN A 194 -19.83 16.78 -0.12
C GLN A 194 -20.22 16.78 -1.61
N GLY A 195 -21.30 16.09 -1.97
CA GLY A 195 -21.74 15.89 -3.34
C GLY A 195 -20.94 14.80 -4.08
N SER A 196 -21.56 14.26 -5.12
CA SER A 196 -20.85 13.44 -6.10
C SER A 196 -19.92 14.35 -6.89
N THR A 197 -18.65 13.98 -7.04
CA THR A 197 -17.86 14.58 -8.12
C THR A 197 -18.43 14.05 -9.43
N ASP A 198 -18.80 14.93 -10.35
CA ASP A 198 -19.26 14.54 -11.68
C ASP A 198 -18.18 13.70 -12.34
N TRP A 199 -18.40 12.39 -12.33
CA TRP A 199 -17.59 11.46 -13.07
C TRP A 199 -18.06 11.47 -14.51
N VAL A 200 -17.12 11.41 -15.46
CA VAL A 200 -17.47 11.33 -16.88
C VAL A 200 -18.33 10.09 -17.10
N LYS A 201 -19.62 10.29 -17.39
CA LYS A 201 -20.51 9.21 -17.83
C LYS A 201 -20.05 8.79 -19.22
N GLN A 202 -19.28 7.71 -19.25
CA GLN A 202 -18.87 7.08 -20.49
C GLN A 202 -19.85 5.93 -20.76
N SER A 203 -20.25 5.73 -22.01
CA SER A 203 -21.08 4.58 -22.42
C SER A 203 -20.22 3.31 -22.31
N VAL A 204 -20.20 2.71 -21.12
CA VAL A 204 -19.38 1.54 -20.80
C VAL A 204 -20.31 0.39 -20.47
N ASP A 205 -20.04 -0.76 -21.08
CA ASP A 205 -20.64 -2.03 -20.69
C ASP A 205 -20.00 -2.47 -19.35
N LEU A 206 -20.62 -2.04 -18.26
CA LEU A 206 -20.10 -2.28 -16.91
C LEU A 206 -20.08 -3.75 -16.51
N GLU A 207 -20.99 -4.56 -17.04
CA GLU A 207 -20.98 -6.01 -16.80
C GLU A 207 -19.70 -6.62 -17.37
N LYS A 208 -19.38 -6.29 -18.62
CA LYS A 208 -18.13 -6.72 -19.27
C LYS A 208 -16.89 -6.14 -18.58
N THR A 209 -16.94 -4.88 -18.13
CA THR A 209 -15.85 -4.27 -17.35
C THR A 209 -15.61 -5.03 -16.03
N ILE A 210 -16.67 -5.40 -15.31
CA ILE A 210 -16.59 -6.18 -14.06
C ILE A 210 -15.97 -7.56 -14.34
N GLN A 211 -16.42 -8.26 -15.38
CA GLN A 211 -15.87 -9.56 -15.78
C GLN A 211 -14.36 -9.49 -16.05
N ARG A 212 -13.91 -8.46 -16.76
CA ARG A 212 -12.47 -8.25 -17.02
C ARG A 212 -11.66 -8.04 -15.75
N VAL A 213 -12.20 -7.32 -14.75
CA VAL A 213 -11.54 -7.17 -13.45
C VAL A 213 -11.44 -8.50 -12.72
N GLU A 214 -12.45 -9.38 -12.82
CA GLU A 214 -12.36 -10.74 -12.29
C GLU A 214 -11.26 -11.57 -12.97
N GLU A 215 -11.14 -11.45 -14.29
CA GLU A 215 -10.07 -12.10 -15.05
C GLU A 215 -8.69 -11.62 -14.59
N MET A 216 -8.52 -10.30 -14.40
CA MET A 216 -7.29 -9.73 -13.84
C MET A 216 -7.01 -10.28 -12.42
N ALA A 217 -8.01 -10.38 -11.57
CA ALA A 217 -7.87 -10.90 -10.21
C ALA A 217 -7.41 -12.37 -10.21
N ARG A 218 -7.91 -13.18 -11.14
CA ARG A 218 -7.48 -14.59 -11.32
C ARG A 218 -6.02 -14.72 -11.71
N LEU A 219 -5.40 -13.69 -12.32
CA LEU A 219 -3.97 -13.72 -12.66
C LEU A 219 -3.07 -13.65 -11.42
N LEU A 220 -3.57 -13.10 -10.31
CA LEU A 220 -2.76 -12.84 -9.11
C LEU A 220 -2.26 -14.11 -8.42
N LYS A 221 -2.95 -15.25 -8.62
CA LYS A 221 -2.49 -16.57 -8.13
C LYS A 221 -1.12 -16.98 -8.68
N HIS A 222 -0.67 -16.34 -9.77
CA HIS A 222 0.64 -16.59 -10.38
C HIS A 222 1.75 -15.68 -9.85
N ILE A 223 1.46 -14.83 -8.85
CA ILE A 223 2.45 -13.97 -8.20
C ILE A 223 3.12 -14.74 -7.06
N ASN A 224 4.45 -14.84 -7.10
CA ASN A 224 5.24 -15.54 -6.08
C ASN A 224 5.44 -14.73 -4.77
N CYS A 225 5.09 -13.44 -4.77
CA CYS A 225 5.16 -12.57 -3.61
C CYS A 225 3.82 -12.59 -2.87
N GLU A 226 3.73 -13.28 -1.72
CA GLU A 226 2.46 -13.40 -0.96
C GLU A 226 1.86 -12.04 -0.59
N LYS A 227 2.67 -11.07 -0.13
CA LYS A 227 2.18 -9.71 0.15
C LYS A 227 1.62 -9.02 -1.09
N CYS A 228 2.26 -9.21 -2.24
CA CYS A 228 1.85 -8.61 -3.50
C CYS A 228 0.56 -9.26 -4.02
N GLN A 229 0.43 -10.58 -3.86
CA GLN A 229 -0.78 -11.32 -4.14
C GLN A 229 -1.92 -10.86 -3.22
N LEU A 230 -1.69 -10.80 -1.91
CA LEU A 230 -2.66 -10.32 -0.91
C LEU A 230 -3.20 -8.94 -1.26
N TRP A 231 -2.31 -7.95 -1.40
CA TRP A 231 -2.71 -6.57 -1.67
C TRP A 231 -3.27 -6.39 -3.09
N GLY A 232 -2.77 -7.15 -4.07
CA GLY A 232 -3.36 -7.19 -5.41
C GLY A 232 -4.79 -7.72 -5.38
N THR A 233 -5.05 -8.80 -4.63
CA THR A 233 -6.36 -9.44 -4.53
C THR A 233 -7.35 -8.50 -3.86
N ILE A 234 -6.94 -7.84 -2.79
CA ILE A 234 -7.76 -6.83 -2.11
C ILE A 234 -8.10 -5.67 -3.06
N GLN A 235 -7.11 -5.16 -3.80
CA GLN A 235 -7.31 -4.00 -4.67
C GLN A 235 -8.18 -4.32 -5.90
N LEU A 236 -7.95 -5.45 -6.59
CA LEU A 236 -8.77 -5.81 -7.75
C LEU A 236 -10.19 -6.22 -7.36
N ASN A 237 -10.38 -6.97 -6.27
CA ASN A 237 -11.74 -7.27 -5.79
C ASN A 237 -12.44 -6.03 -5.23
N GLY A 238 -11.70 -5.09 -4.64
CA GLY A 238 -12.25 -3.79 -4.22
C GLY A 238 -12.68 -2.96 -5.42
N LEU A 239 -11.92 -3.01 -6.53
CA LEU A 239 -12.28 -2.34 -7.78
C LEU A 239 -13.52 -2.97 -8.40
N ARG A 240 -13.61 -4.31 -8.38
CA ARG A 240 -14.80 -5.06 -8.81
C ARG A 240 -16.04 -4.62 -8.03
N ALA A 241 -15.93 -4.56 -6.70
CA ALA A 241 -17.00 -4.10 -5.83
C ALA A 241 -17.37 -2.62 -6.09
N ALA A 242 -16.38 -1.76 -6.34
CA ALA A 242 -16.63 -0.37 -6.74
C ALA A 242 -17.42 -0.30 -8.05
N LEU A 243 -17.05 -1.07 -9.07
CA LEU A 243 -17.73 -1.10 -10.36
C LEU A 243 -19.15 -1.66 -10.27
N LYS A 244 -19.40 -2.63 -9.39
CA LYS A 244 -20.75 -3.13 -9.06
C LYS A 244 -21.63 -2.03 -8.45
N VAL A 245 -21.08 -1.20 -7.56
CA VAL A 245 -21.79 -0.02 -7.06
C VAL A 245 -21.99 1.03 -8.14
N PHE A 246 -20.97 1.26 -8.97
CA PHE A 246 -21.03 2.18 -10.08
C PHE A 246 -22.08 1.79 -11.13
N SER A 247 -22.39 0.50 -11.28
CA SER A 247 -23.48 0.00 -12.14
C SER A 247 -24.88 0.14 -11.53
N GLY A 248 -25.00 0.66 -10.31
CA GLY A 248 -26.27 0.91 -9.61
C GLY A 248 -26.58 -0.06 -8.47
N SER A 249 -25.74 -1.08 -8.24
CA SER A 249 -25.96 -2.04 -7.14
C SER A 249 -25.49 -1.44 -5.82
N THR A 250 -26.40 -0.95 -4.97
CA THR A 250 -26.01 -0.29 -3.72
C THR A 250 -25.74 -1.26 -2.56
N ASN A 251 -26.26 -2.49 -2.65
CA ASN A 251 -26.08 -3.52 -1.63
C ASN A 251 -24.89 -4.41 -1.98
N LEU A 252 -23.89 -4.42 -1.10
CA LEU A 252 -22.68 -5.24 -1.23
C LEU A 252 -22.65 -6.32 -0.16
N GLU A 253 -22.24 -7.51 -0.56
CA GLU A 253 -21.92 -8.58 0.37
C GLU A 253 -20.81 -8.14 1.32
N ARG A 254 -20.76 -8.75 2.52
CA ARG A 254 -19.77 -8.40 3.55
C ARG A 254 -18.33 -8.43 3.04
N LEU A 255 -17.98 -9.42 2.22
CA LEU A 255 -16.63 -9.56 1.67
C LEU A 255 -16.34 -8.53 0.56
N GLU A 256 -17.32 -8.22 -0.30
CA GLU A 256 -17.20 -7.14 -1.30
C GLU A 256 -16.99 -5.79 -0.61
N ARG A 257 -17.74 -5.54 0.46
CA ARG A 257 -17.60 -4.34 1.29
C ARG A 257 -16.24 -4.28 1.96
N PHE A 258 -15.74 -5.40 2.48
CA PHE A 258 -14.38 -5.50 3.05
C PHE A 258 -13.32 -5.06 2.03
N PHE A 259 -13.38 -5.59 0.81
CA PHE A 259 -12.39 -5.26 -0.23
C PHE A 259 -12.50 -3.82 -0.70
N LEU A 260 -13.72 -3.30 -0.88
CA LEU A 260 -13.95 -1.92 -1.30
C LEU A 260 -13.40 -0.91 -0.28
N ILE A 261 -13.70 -1.11 1.01
CA ILE A 261 -13.22 -0.20 2.07
C ILE A 261 -11.70 -0.26 2.21
N ASN A 262 -11.09 -1.45 2.10
CA ASN A 262 -9.64 -1.58 2.13
C ASN A 262 -8.96 -0.95 0.89
N LEU A 263 -9.54 -1.09 -0.31
CA LEU A 263 -9.08 -0.37 -1.50
C LEU A 263 -9.17 1.15 -1.28
N PHE A 264 -10.30 1.65 -0.77
CA PHE A 264 -10.47 3.08 -0.52
C PHE A 264 -9.40 3.60 0.44
N MET A 265 -9.09 2.86 1.50
CA MET A 265 -8.00 3.20 2.41
C MET A 265 -6.63 3.21 1.72
N ARG A 266 -6.33 2.24 0.84
CA ARG A 266 -5.06 2.24 0.10
C ARG A 266 -4.92 3.47 -0.80
N LEU A 267 -5.96 3.82 -1.54
CA LEU A 267 -5.98 5.02 -2.38
C LEU A 267 -5.89 6.30 -1.54
N SER A 268 -6.58 6.35 -0.40
CA SER A 268 -6.57 7.46 0.56
C SER A 268 -5.17 7.70 1.17
N VAL A 269 -4.43 6.62 1.49
CA VAL A 269 -3.00 6.71 1.85
C VAL A 269 -2.19 7.26 0.69
N SER A 270 -2.38 6.71 -0.52
CA SER A 270 -1.67 7.15 -1.71
C SER A 270 -1.88 8.63 -2.04
N VAL A 271 -3.06 9.21 -1.76
CA VAL A 271 -3.30 10.67 -1.89
C VAL A 271 -2.32 11.47 -1.03
N ARG A 272 -2.14 11.10 0.25
CA ARG A 272 -1.22 11.81 1.16
C ARG A 272 0.24 11.57 0.77
N GLU A 273 0.57 10.32 0.48
CA GLU A 273 1.95 9.91 0.29
C GLU A 273 2.54 10.36 -1.05
N ASN A 274 1.79 10.36 -2.15
CA ASN A 274 2.31 10.86 -3.43
C ASN A 274 2.64 12.36 -3.37
N ILE A 275 1.87 13.14 -2.61
CA ILE A 275 2.13 14.57 -2.38
C ILE A 275 3.41 14.72 -1.54
N LYS A 276 3.57 13.93 -0.47
CA LYS A 276 4.80 13.93 0.35
C LYS A 276 6.04 13.55 -0.46
N LEU A 277 5.95 12.50 -1.28
CA LEU A 277 7.08 12.03 -2.10
C LEU A 277 7.53 13.06 -3.14
N ARG A 278 6.62 13.88 -3.67
CA ARG A 278 6.97 14.97 -4.60
C ARG A 278 7.55 16.20 -3.92
N ARG A 279 7.42 16.34 -2.60
CA ARG A 279 7.99 17.49 -1.86
C ARG A 279 9.50 17.43 -1.71
N TYR A 280 10.12 16.27 -1.91
CA TYR A 280 11.58 16.13 -1.81
C TYR A 280 12.28 16.82 -2.97
N ARG A 281 12.98 17.93 -2.71
CA ARG A 281 13.71 18.70 -3.73
C ARG A 281 14.96 17.99 -4.25
N ILE A 282 15.65 17.23 -3.37
CA ILE A 282 16.84 16.46 -3.72
C ILE A 282 16.65 14.99 -3.31
N PRO A 283 15.86 14.21 -4.07
CA PRO A 283 15.53 12.82 -3.73
C PRO A 283 16.76 11.92 -3.53
N LEU A 284 17.84 12.20 -4.26
CA LEU A 284 19.07 11.42 -4.18
C LEU A 284 19.75 11.56 -2.82
N LEU A 285 19.81 12.77 -2.24
CA LEU A 285 20.40 12.99 -0.91
C LEU A 285 19.59 12.32 0.18
N VAL A 286 18.26 12.39 0.10
CA VAL A 286 17.36 11.71 1.02
C VAL A 286 17.54 10.21 0.93
N THR A 287 17.66 9.67 -0.28
CA THR A 287 17.89 8.24 -0.48
C THR A 287 19.29 7.84 0.03
N ALA A 288 20.32 8.64 -0.25
CA ALA A 288 21.69 8.39 0.20
C ALA A 288 21.81 8.44 1.74
N SER A 289 21.14 9.38 2.41
CA SER A 289 21.15 9.45 3.87
C SER A 289 20.54 8.21 4.53
N LEU A 290 19.55 7.57 3.89
CA LEU A 290 19.00 6.28 4.36
C LEU A 290 20.03 5.16 4.31
N TYR A 291 20.78 5.05 3.21
CA TYR A 291 21.83 4.04 3.09
C TYR A 291 23.02 4.34 4.02
N TRP A 292 23.29 5.61 4.31
CA TRP A 292 24.30 5.98 5.32
C TRP A 292 23.95 5.51 6.73
N VAL A 293 22.68 5.65 7.15
CA VAL A 293 22.22 5.12 8.46
C VAL A 293 22.38 3.59 8.52
N GLU A 294 22.10 2.89 7.43
CA GLU A 294 22.28 1.45 7.33
C GLU A 294 23.76 1.05 7.47
N ILE A 295 24.64 1.69 6.70
CA ILE A 295 26.10 1.48 6.79
C ILE A 295 26.59 1.74 8.22
N LEU A 296 26.15 2.82 8.85
CA LEU A 296 26.53 3.15 10.23
C LEU A 296 26.05 2.08 11.23
N SER A 297 24.85 1.54 11.07
CA SER A 297 24.32 0.46 11.91
C SER A 297 25.12 -0.85 11.78
N PHE A 298 25.57 -1.18 10.56
CA PHE A 298 26.44 -2.33 10.32
C PHE A 298 27.83 -2.13 10.90
N VAL A 299 28.43 -0.95 10.70
CA VAL A 299 29.78 -0.63 11.22
C VAL A 299 29.78 -0.64 12.75
N THR A 300 28.76 -0.07 13.40
CA THR A 300 28.64 -0.08 14.87
C THR A 300 28.45 -1.50 15.42
N SER A 301 27.65 -2.34 14.75
CA SER A 301 27.48 -3.74 15.14
C SER A 301 28.78 -4.55 15.00
N LEU A 302 29.51 -4.38 13.89
CA LEU A 302 30.81 -5.01 13.67
C LEU A 302 31.86 -4.55 14.69
N MET A 303 31.90 -3.25 15.00
CA MET A 303 32.77 -2.72 16.06
C MET A 303 32.43 -3.30 17.44
N ALA A 304 31.15 -3.44 17.78
CA ALA A 304 30.73 -4.05 19.04
C ALA A 304 31.17 -5.51 19.13
N ILE A 305 31.00 -6.30 18.05
CA ILE A 305 31.48 -7.69 17.97
C ILE A 305 33.00 -7.76 18.14
N PHE A 306 33.73 -6.87 17.47
CA PHE A 306 35.20 -6.80 17.57
C PHE A 306 35.66 -6.46 18.99
N LEU A 307 35.03 -5.47 19.63
CA LEU A 307 35.31 -5.09 21.03
C LEU A 307 35.01 -6.24 21.98
N MET A 308 33.86 -6.90 21.85
CA MET A 308 33.50 -8.07 22.66
C MET A 308 34.47 -9.24 22.46
N SER A 309 34.94 -9.47 21.22
CA SER A 309 35.96 -10.48 20.92
C SER A 309 37.29 -10.15 21.60
N ARG A 310 37.73 -8.88 21.56
CA ARG A 310 38.93 -8.42 22.28
C ARG A 310 38.79 -8.59 23.79
N ILE A 311 37.66 -8.21 24.38
CA ILE A 311 37.39 -8.38 25.81
C ILE A 311 37.42 -9.87 26.19
N ARG A 312 36.78 -10.73 25.39
CA ARG A 312 36.78 -12.18 25.60
C ARG A 312 38.19 -12.77 25.55
N ASN A 313 39.01 -12.36 24.59
CA ASN A 313 40.40 -12.82 24.48
C ASN A 313 41.27 -12.34 25.67
N LYS A 314 41.07 -11.10 26.13
CA LYS A 314 41.74 -10.56 27.33
C LYS A 314 41.32 -11.30 28.61
N PHE A 315 40.05 -11.72 28.72
CA PHE A 315 39.58 -12.54 29.83
C PHE A 315 40.17 -13.95 29.78
N LYS A 316 40.20 -14.60 28.61
CA LYS A 316 40.84 -15.91 28.44
C LYS A 316 42.31 -15.90 28.81
N SER A 317 43.08 -14.88 28.41
CA SER A 317 44.50 -14.80 28.77
C SER A 317 44.72 -14.57 30.27
N ARG A 318 43.86 -13.78 30.93
CA ARG A 318 43.90 -13.60 32.40
C ARG A 318 43.55 -14.85 33.19
N ILE A 319 42.63 -15.68 32.70
CA ILE A 319 42.28 -16.97 33.32
C ILE A 319 43.43 -17.96 33.15
N ALA A 320 44.05 -18.03 31.97
CA ALA A 320 45.21 -18.91 31.72
C ALA A 320 46.41 -18.57 32.63
N LEU A 321 46.70 -17.27 32.83
CA LEU A 321 47.78 -16.83 33.73
C LEU A 321 47.52 -17.18 35.21
N LYS A 322 46.26 -17.17 35.67
CA LYS A 322 45.88 -17.57 37.03
C LYS A 322 45.90 -19.08 37.27
N SER A 323 45.91 -19.90 36.21
CA SER A 323 45.99 -21.37 36.32
C SER A 323 47.43 -21.91 36.32
N CYS A 324 48.42 -21.05 36.03
CA CYS A 324 49.85 -21.38 36.05
C CYS A 324 50.60 -20.82 37.27
N MET A 325 49.89 -20.17 38.20
CA MET A 325 50.38 -19.80 39.53
C MET A 325 49.67 -20.66 40.56
#